data_AF-A0A2T2SHE2-F1
#
_entry.id   AF-A0A2T2SHE2-F1
#
_cell.length_a   1.000
_cell.length_b   1.000
_cell.length_c   1.000
_cell.angle_alpha   90.00
_cell.angle_beta   90.00
_cell.angle_gamma   90.00
#
_symmetry.space_group_name_H-M   'P 1'
#
loop_
_entity.id
_entity.type
_entity.pdbx_description
1 polymer ?
#
loop_
_entity_poly.entity_id
_entity_poly.type
_entity_poly.pdbx_seq_one_letter_code
_entity_poly.pdbx_strand_id
1 'polypeptide(L)'
;IVVDMAPKAYPPHHTHLLEALAQIDPEAYEDRDAIDAALAEDVSSWAIRQFLLKNLDYDGKTYTWRMNVAAIQAHYDDITAALPTDATFEGPALFVRGGASDYVADDDLEGIRRRFPNATLVTIDEAGHWVHADAPDALAEVVVNFLAETAGA
;
A
#
# COMPACT_ATOMS: atom_id res chain seq x y z
N ILE A 1 9.27 -1.57 10.19
CA ILE A 1 7.98 -0.88 10.39
C ILE A 1 7.04 -1.34 9.29
N VAL A 2 5.83 -1.76 9.64
CA VAL A 2 4.77 -2.22 8.74
C VAL A 2 3.51 -1.45 9.10
N VAL A 3 2.79 -0.94 8.09
CA VAL A 3 1.58 -0.14 8.28
C VAL A 3 0.43 -0.81 7.56
N ASP A 4 -0.57 -1.19 8.34
CA ASP A 4 -1.85 -1.78 7.95
C ASP A 4 -1.78 -2.98 7.01
N MET A 5 -0.80 -3.85 7.24
CA MET A 5 -0.60 -5.10 6.52
C MET A 5 -0.16 -6.21 7.49
N ALA A 6 -0.63 -7.42 7.26
CA ALA A 6 -0.29 -8.63 8.00
C ALA A 6 0.43 -9.66 7.08
N PRO A 7 1.23 -10.59 7.62
CA PRO A 7 1.92 -11.62 6.85
C PRO A 7 0.97 -12.76 6.44
N LYS A 8 -0.02 -12.42 5.61
CA LYS A 8 -1.05 -13.30 5.05
C LYS A 8 -1.27 -13.01 3.57
N ALA A 9 -1.95 -13.92 2.88
CA ALA A 9 -2.46 -13.63 1.55
C ALA A 9 -3.63 -12.65 1.63
N TYR A 10 -3.71 -11.75 0.66
CA TYR A 10 -4.85 -10.86 0.46
C TYR A 10 -5.56 -11.25 -0.83
N PRO A 11 -6.90 -11.25 -0.87
CA PRO A 11 -7.58 -11.53 -2.12
C PRO A 11 -7.28 -10.42 -3.14
N PRO A 12 -7.33 -10.73 -4.44
CA PRO A 12 -6.95 -9.80 -5.50
C PRO A 12 -7.99 -8.67 -5.61
N HIS A 13 -7.78 -7.58 -4.87
CA HIS A 13 -8.68 -6.43 -4.83
C HIS A 13 -8.40 -5.40 -5.92
N HIS A 14 -7.21 -5.43 -6.54
CA HIS A 14 -6.77 -4.37 -7.46
C HIS A 14 -6.75 -4.78 -8.94
N THR A 15 -7.22 -5.99 -9.28
CA THR A 15 -7.18 -6.48 -10.68
C THR A 15 -7.84 -5.51 -11.64
N HIS A 16 -9.02 -4.97 -11.29
CA HIS A 16 -9.71 -4.00 -12.15
C HIS A 16 -8.93 -2.68 -12.32
N LEU A 17 -8.18 -2.24 -11.30
CA LEU A 17 -7.36 -1.02 -11.38
C LEU A 17 -6.15 -1.24 -12.27
N LEU A 18 -5.52 -2.41 -12.17
CA LEU A 18 -4.39 -2.79 -13.03
C LEU A 18 -4.83 -2.94 -14.48
N GLU A 19 -6.01 -3.51 -14.72
CA GLU A 19 -6.61 -3.59 -16.06
C GLU A 19 -6.89 -2.20 -16.64
N ALA A 20 -7.48 -1.29 -15.86
CA ALA A 20 -7.72 0.09 -16.29
C ALA A 20 -6.40 0.82 -16.63
N LEU A 21 -5.37 0.67 -15.79
CA LEU A 21 -4.06 1.25 -16.05
C LEU A 21 -3.38 0.67 -17.30
N ALA A 22 -3.53 -0.64 -17.53
CA ALA A 22 -2.93 -1.34 -18.67
C ALA A 22 -3.56 -0.95 -20.01
N GLN A 23 -4.79 -0.43 -20.01
CA GLN A 23 -5.47 0.08 -21.21
C GLN A 23 -5.02 1.49 -21.60
N ILE A 24 -4.39 2.22 -20.68
CA ILE A 24 -3.93 3.59 -20.89
C ILE A 24 -2.46 3.58 -21.29
N ASP A 25 -2.19 4.01 -22.51
CA ASP A 25 -0.88 4.48 -22.94
C ASP A 25 -0.77 5.99 -22.69
N PRO A 26 -0.06 6.46 -21.65
CA PRO A 26 0.01 7.88 -21.33
C PRO A 26 0.66 8.73 -22.43
N GLU A 27 1.49 8.14 -23.29
CA GLU A 27 2.14 8.86 -24.39
C GLU A 27 1.14 9.33 -25.46
N ALA A 28 -0.05 8.72 -25.50
CA ALA A 28 -1.11 9.04 -26.46
C ALA A 28 -1.96 10.25 -26.05
N TYR A 29 -1.71 10.85 -24.87
CA TYR A 29 -2.52 11.94 -24.31
C TYR A 29 -1.72 13.24 -24.19
N GLU A 30 -2.40 14.37 -24.44
CA GLU A 30 -1.77 15.71 -24.45
C GLU A 30 -1.50 16.24 -23.05
N ASP A 31 -2.36 15.90 -22.09
CA ASP A 31 -2.28 16.38 -20.72
C ASP A 31 -2.79 15.34 -19.70
N ARG A 32 -2.49 15.62 -18.43
CA ARG A 32 -2.88 14.78 -17.30
C ARG A 32 -4.40 14.69 -17.12
N ASP A 33 -5.14 15.73 -17.49
CA ASP A 33 -6.59 15.77 -17.29
C ASP A 33 -7.31 14.86 -18.31
N ALA A 34 -6.78 14.76 -19.53
CA ALA A 34 -7.22 13.81 -20.54
C ALA A 34 -6.98 12.35 -20.09
N ILE A 35 -5.85 12.07 -19.44
CA ILE A 35 -5.56 10.75 -18.84
C ILE A 35 -6.52 10.46 -17.68
N ASP A 36 -6.82 11.44 -16.80
CA ASP A 36 -7.83 11.27 -15.73
C ASP A 36 -9.22 10.97 -16.30
N ALA A 37 -9.61 11.66 -17.37
CA ALA A 37 -10.89 11.45 -18.04
C ALA A 37 -10.99 10.03 -18.62
N ALA A 38 -9.93 9.52 -19.24
CA ALA A 38 -9.89 8.15 -19.75
C ALA A 38 -9.95 7.12 -18.60
N LEU A 39 -9.20 7.31 -17.51
CA LEU A 39 -9.30 6.45 -16.32
C LEU A 39 -10.68 6.50 -15.65
N ALA A 40 -11.43 7.59 -15.80
CA ALA A 40 -12.76 7.74 -15.19
C ALA A 40 -13.80 6.79 -15.78
N GLU A 41 -13.54 6.20 -16.94
CA GLU A 41 -14.41 5.19 -17.56
C GLU A 41 -14.47 3.90 -16.72
N ASP A 42 -13.34 3.47 -16.16
CA ASP A 42 -13.22 2.24 -15.36
C ASP A 42 -13.07 2.48 -13.85
N VAL A 43 -12.59 3.65 -13.44
CA VAL A 43 -12.30 3.99 -12.04
C VAL A 43 -13.14 5.18 -11.60
N SER A 44 -14.31 4.92 -11.04
CA SER A 44 -15.29 5.96 -10.67
C SER A 44 -14.79 6.90 -9.56
N SER A 45 -14.02 6.38 -8.59
CA SER A 45 -13.51 7.16 -7.47
C SER A 45 -12.43 8.15 -7.92
N TRP A 46 -12.76 9.44 -7.90
CA TRP A 46 -11.82 10.50 -8.22
C TRP A 46 -10.56 10.44 -7.33
N ALA A 47 -10.72 10.20 -6.03
CA ALA A 47 -9.59 10.10 -5.11
C ALA A 47 -8.62 8.96 -5.49
N ILE A 48 -9.15 7.80 -5.89
CA ILE A 48 -8.32 6.67 -6.37
C ILE A 48 -7.62 7.05 -7.66
N ARG A 49 -8.30 7.66 -8.63
CA ARG A 49 -7.65 8.11 -9.87
C ARG A 49 -6.51 9.09 -9.61
N GLN A 50 -6.75 10.10 -8.78
CA GLN A 50 -5.71 11.07 -8.44
C GLN A 50 -4.51 10.42 -7.75
N PHE A 51 -4.75 9.39 -6.93
CA PHE A 51 -3.69 8.58 -6.34
C PHE A 51 -2.90 7.80 -7.41
N LEU A 52 -3.59 7.09 -8.31
CA LEU A 52 -2.96 6.34 -9.40
C LEU A 52 -2.11 7.25 -10.31
N LEU A 53 -2.65 8.42 -10.67
CA LEU A 53 -2.00 9.41 -11.52
C LEU A 53 -0.73 10.03 -10.89
N LYS A 54 -0.43 9.80 -9.60
CA LYS A 54 0.88 10.13 -9.02
C LYS A 54 2.03 9.30 -9.62
N ASN A 55 1.70 8.19 -10.29
CA ASN A 55 2.65 7.37 -11.03
C ASN A 55 2.94 7.89 -12.45
N LEU A 56 2.32 8.99 -12.88
CA LEU A 56 2.70 9.64 -14.14
C LEU A 56 4.03 10.38 -13.95
N ASP A 57 4.94 10.16 -14.89
CA ASP A 57 6.08 11.03 -15.13
C ASP A 57 5.84 11.89 -16.37
N TYR A 58 6.44 13.08 -16.41
CA TYR A 58 6.39 13.97 -17.56
C TYR A 58 7.78 14.51 -17.85
N ASP A 59 8.31 14.22 -19.03
CA ASP A 59 9.66 14.62 -19.43
C ASP A 59 9.71 16.02 -20.10
N GLY A 60 8.57 16.71 -20.17
CA GLY A 60 8.41 17.97 -20.90
C GLY A 60 7.76 17.81 -22.27
N LYS A 61 7.50 16.59 -22.74
CA LYS A 61 6.86 16.29 -24.02
C LYS A 61 5.78 15.21 -23.92
N THR A 62 6.05 14.14 -23.20
CA THR A 62 5.21 12.96 -23.13
C THR A 62 5.04 12.49 -21.70
N TYR A 63 3.87 11.92 -21.41
CA TYR A 63 3.63 11.24 -20.15
C TYR A 63 4.04 9.78 -20.24
N THR A 64 4.56 9.22 -19.14
CA THR A 64 4.86 7.79 -19.03
C THR A 64 4.45 7.27 -17.65
N TRP A 65 4.22 5.96 -17.55
CA TRP A 65 4.08 5.31 -16.23
C TRP A 65 5.46 5.13 -15.60
N ARG A 66 5.66 5.65 -14.39
CA ARG A 66 6.85 5.35 -13.55
C ARG A 66 6.92 3.89 -13.15
N MET A 67 5.76 3.27 -13.01
CA MET A 67 5.62 1.87 -12.63
C MET A 67 5.56 0.98 -13.87
N ASN A 68 6.12 -0.22 -13.77
CA ASN A 68 5.98 -1.23 -14.81
C ASN A 68 4.64 -1.96 -14.63
N VAL A 69 3.57 -1.39 -15.17
CA VAL A 69 2.19 -1.92 -15.04
C VAL A 69 2.12 -3.36 -15.54
N ALA A 70 2.74 -3.66 -16.68
CA ALA A 70 2.75 -5.00 -17.26
C ALA A 70 3.39 -6.04 -16.33
N ALA A 71 4.54 -5.72 -15.72
CA ALA A 71 5.19 -6.60 -14.76
C ALA A 71 4.36 -6.78 -13.48
N ILE A 72 3.77 -5.70 -12.95
CA ILE A 72 2.91 -5.77 -11.76
C ILE A 72 1.72 -6.68 -12.02
N GLN A 73 1.08 -6.54 -13.18
CA GLN A 73 -0.07 -7.37 -13.56
C GLN A 73 0.34 -8.85 -13.76
N ALA A 74 1.47 -9.11 -14.42
CA ALA A 74 1.96 -10.47 -14.64
C ALA A 74 2.35 -11.21 -13.34
N HIS A 75 2.72 -10.46 -12.30
CA HIS A 75 3.19 -10.98 -11.00
C HIS A 75 2.25 -10.63 -9.84
N TYR A 76 1.01 -10.25 -10.12
CA TYR A 76 0.09 -9.80 -9.06
C TYR A 76 -0.24 -10.90 -8.05
N ASP A 77 -0.34 -12.15 -8.51
CA ASP A 77 -0.51 -13.31 -7.64
C ASP A 77 0.70 -13.52 -6.72
N ASP A 78 1.92 -13.28 -7.22
CA ASP A 78 3.14 -13.36 -6.41
C ASP A 78 3.18 -12.25 -5.34
N ILE A 79 2.73 -11.04 -5.69
CA ILE A 79 2.68 -9.89 -4.78
C ILE A 79 1.65 -10.08 -3.66
N THR A 80 0.52 -10.72 -3.97
CA THR A 80 -0.59 -10.94 -3.03
C THR A 80 -0.51 -12.27 -2.28
N ALA A 81 0.45 -13.13 -2.63
CA ALA A 81 0.68 -14.41 -1.98
C ALA A 81 1.05 -14.25 -0.50
N ALA A 82 0.71 -15.25 0.29
CA ALA A 82 1.15 -15.32 1.67
C ALA A 82 2.67 -15.49 1.76
N LEU A 83 3.28 -14.85 2.77
CA LEU A 83 4.68 -15.09 3.09
C LEU A 83 4.89 -16.53 3.61
N PRO A 84 6.08 -17.13 3.36
CA PRO A 84 6.46 -18.41 3.93
C PRO A 84 6.21 -18.47 5.44
N THR A 85 5.73 -19.63 5.92
CA THR A 85 5.30 -19.79 7.32
C THR A 85 6.45 -20.05 8.29
N ASP A 86 7.63 -20.39 7.78
CA ASP A 86 8.84 -20.80 8.48
C ASP A 86 9.87 -19.68 8.64
N ALA A 87 9.62 -18.50 8.05
CA ALA A 87 10.49 -17.34 8.20
C ALA A 87 10.11 -16.53 9.44
N THR A 88 11.10 -16.26 10.30
CA THR A 88 10.98 -15.40 11.48
C THR A 88 11.97 -14.24 11.38
N PHE A 89 11.52 -13.05 11.78
CA PHE A 89 12.36 -11.88 11.96
C PHE A 89 12.47 -11.55 13.45
N GLU A 90 13.65 -11.80 14.01
CA GLU A 90 13.95 -11.63 15.44
C GLU A 90 14.29 -10.17 15.81
N GLY A 91 14.39 -9.25 14.85
CA GLY A 91 14.67 -7.85 15.14
C GLY A 91 13.45 -7.11 15.71
N PRO A 92 13.65 -5.92 16.31
CA PRO A 92 12.55 -5.03 16.65
C PRO A 92 11.71 -4.72 15.42
N ALA A 93 10.40 -4.89 15.54
CA ALA A 93 9.44 -4.54 14.50
C ALA A 93 8.33 -3.68 15.07
N LEU A 94 7.81 -2.77 14.26
CA LEU A 94 6.60 -2.02 14.58
C LEU A 94 5.55 -2.37 13.54
N PHE A 95 4.38 -2.76 14.00
CA PHE A 95 3.18 -2.96 13.21
C PHE A 95 2.13 -1.95 13.68
N VAL A 96 1.74 -1.05 12.79
CA VAL A 96 0.66 -0.08 13.04
C VAL A 96 -0.54 -0.50 12.21
N ARG A 97 -1.71 -0.72 12.81
CA ARG A 97 -2.96 -0.99 12.08
C ARG A 97 -3.96 0.14 12.25
N GLY A 98 -4.77 0.40 11.22
CA GLY A 98 -5.93 1.29 11.31
C GLY A 98 -7.08 0.56 11.99
N GLY A 99 -7.66 1.13 13.05
CA GLY A 99 -8.76 0.51 13.78
C GLY A 99 -10.07 0.43 13.00
N ALA A 100 -10.22 1.28 11.98
CA ALA A 100 -11.34 1.26 11.03
C ALA A 100 -11.00 0.52 9.72
N SER A 101 -9.86 -0.20 9.67
CA SER A 101 -9.43 -0.99 8.50
C SER A 101 -9.72 -2.48 8.67
N ASP A 102 -10.11 -3.13 7.57
CA ASP A 102 -10.31 -4.59 7.52
C ASP A 102 -9.05 -5.36 7.10
N TYR A 103 -7.92 -4.67 6.89
CA TYR A 103 -6.69 -5.32 6.41
C TYR A 103 -5.97 -6.16 7.48
N VAL A 104 -6.07 -5.78 8.75
CA VAL A 104 -5.43 -6.46 9.89
C VAL A 104 -6.45 -6.70 11.01
N ALA A 105 -7.06 -7.88 10.99
CA ALA A 105 -8.01 -8.33 12.00
C ALA A 105 -7.30 -8.82 13.28
N ASP A 106 -8.05 -8.98 14.37
CA ASP A 106 -7.51 -9.49 15.63
C ASP A 106 -6.91 -10.91 15.49
N ASP A 107 -7.50 -11.74 14.64
CA ASP A 107 -7.01 -13.09 14.35
C ASP A 107 -5.64 -13.10 13.64
N ASP A 108 -5.24 -11.98 13.02
CA ASP A 108 -3.94 -11.86 12.36
C ASP A 108 -2.80 -11.60 13.35
N LEU A 109 -3.11 -11.11 14.56
CA LEU A 109 -2.12 -10.68 15.54
C LEU A 109 -1.24 -11.85 16.02
N GLU A 110 -1.81 -13.04 16.15
CA GLU A 110 -1.05 -14.25 16.47
C GLU A 110 -0.06 -14.60 15.34
N GLY A 111 -0.52 -14.49 14.08
CA GLY A 111 0.30 -14.72 12.90
C GLY A 111 1.46 -13.73 12.75
N ILE A 112 1.25 -12.48 13.16
CA ILE A 112 2.29 -11.45 13.25
C ILE A 112 3.29 -11.83 14.34
N ARG A 113 2.84 -12.07 15.58
CA ARG A 113 3.74 -12.39 16.71
C ARG A 113 4.57 -13.64 16.47
N ARG A 114 4.03 -14.66 15.80
CA ARG A 114 4.77 -15.87 15.47
C ARG A 114 5.97 -15.60 14.55
N ARG A 115 5.84 -14.66 13.63
CA ARG A 115 6.88 -14.31 12.63
C ARG A 115 7.75 -13.15 13.07
N PHE A 116 7.25 -12.30 13.96
CA PHE A 116 7.91 -11.12 14.48
C PHE A 116 7.76 -11.13 16.01
N PRO A 117 8.49 -12.00 16.72
CA PRO A 117 8.34 -12.17 18.17
C PRO A 117 8.64 -10.89 18.96
N ASN A 118 9.46 -9.99 18.42
CA ASN A 118 9.82 -8.71 19.00
C ASN A 118 9.03 -7.53 18.38
N ALA A 119 7.82 -7.80 17.87
CA ALA A 119 6.95 -6.77 17.32
C ALA A 119 6.20 -5.97 18.40
N THR A 120 6.28 -4.65 18.30
CA THR A 120 5.33 -3.71 18.91
C THR A 120 4.11 -3.59 17.99
N LEU A 121 2.92 -3.79 18.55
CA LEU A 121 1.64 -3.68 17.83
C LEU A 121 0.90 -2.44 18.33
N VAL A 122 0.56 -1.53 17.41
CA VAL A 122 -0.16 -0.29 17.71
C VAL A 122 -1.41 -0.23 16.83
N THR A 123 -2.54 0.17 17.42
CA THR A 123 -3.79 0.45 16.69
C THR A 123 -4.04 1.95 16.75
N ILE A 124 -4.38 2.55 15.61
CA ILE A 124 -4.87 3.94 15.53
C ILE A 124 -6.37 3.85 15.24
N ASP A 125 -7.19 4.00 16.28
CA ASP A 125 -8.60 3.58 16.29
C ASP A 125 -9.43 4.14 15.13
N GLU A 126 -9.32 5.44 14.83
CA GLU A 126 -10.14 6.12 13.82
C GLU A 126 -9.55 6.06 12.39
N ALA A 127 -8.38 5.44 12.20
CA ALA A 127 -7.74 5.38 10.89
C ALA A 127 -8.24 4.17 10.07
N GLY A 128 -8.51 4.39 8.78
CA GLY A 128 -8.74 3.33 7.80
C GLY A 128 -7.44 2.75 7.26
N HIS A 129 -7.49 2.15 6.08
CA HIS A 129 -6.32 1.48 5.49
C HIS A 129 -5.18 2.44 5.16
N TRP A 130 -5.52 3.66 4.74
CA TRP A 130 -4.53 4.70 4.46
C TRP A 130 -4.21 5.46 5.75
N VAL A 131 -3.67 4.76 6.74
CA VAL A 131 -3.34 5.31 8.08
C VAL A 131 -2.52 6.60 8.00
N HIS A 132 -1.61 6.68 7.04
CA HIS A 132 -0.76 7.85 6.79
C HIS A 132 -1.53 9.05 6.22
N ALA A 133 -2.66 8.84 5.57
CA ALA A 133 -3.55 9.89 5.07
C ALA A 133 -4.62 10.25 6.10
N ASP A 134 -5.16 9.26 6.82
CA ASP A 134 -6.25 9.45 7.78
C ASP A 134 -5.76 10.03 9.12
N ALA A 135 -4.60 9.58 9.60
CA ALA A 135 -4.04 9.96 10.89
C ALA A 135 -2.51 10.20 10.82
N PRO A 136 -2.04 11.16 9.99
CA PRO A 136 -0.62 11.40 9.73
C PRO A 136 0.19 11.70 11.00
N ASP A 137 -0.34 12.54 11.90
CA ASP A 137 0.36 12.95 13.11
C ASP A 137 0.53 11.79 14.10
N ALA A 138 -0.54 11.01 14.31
CA ALA A 138 -0.50 9.83 15.18
C ALA A 138 0.45 8.77 14.63
N LEU A 139 0.43 8.51 13.32
CA LEU A 139 1.38 7.60 12.69
C LEU A 139 2.82 8.10 12.85
N ALA A 140 3.06 9.38 12.61
CA ALA A 140 4.39 9.97 12.73
C ALA A 140 4.95 9.86 14.15
N GLU A 141 4.13 10.14 15.17
CA GLU A 141 4.51 10.00 16.58
C GLU A 141 4.95 8.56 16.90
N VAL A 142 4.13 7.58 16.53
CA VAL A 142 4.42 6.16 16.77
C VAL A 142 5.70 5.71 16.06
N VAL A 143 5.89 6.13 14.81
CA VAL A 143 7.09 5.81 14.01
C VAL A 143 8.34 6.44 14.61
N VAL A 144 8.29 7.72 14.97
CA VAL A 144 9.45 8.44 15.54
C VAL A 144 9.84 7.84 16.88
N ASN A 145 8.88 7.55 17.76
CA ASN A 145 9.15 6.93 19.04
C ASN A 145 9.82 5.56 18.88
N PHE A 146 9.30 4.71 18.00
CA PHE A 146 9.91 3.40 17.71
C PHE A 146 11.35 3.54 17.18
N LEU A 147 11.60 4.48 16.27
CA LEU A 147 12.94 4.73 15.74
C LEU A 147 13.91 5.25 16.81
N ALA A 148 13.45 6.13 17.70
CA ALA A 148 14.26 6.67 18.79
C ALA A 148 14.65 5.57 19.81
N GLU A 149 13.72 4.69 20.15
CA GLU A 149 13.96 3.56 21.06
C GLU A 149 14.93 2.52 20.45
N THR A 150 14.82 2.27 19.15
CA THR A 150 15.64 1.26 18.45
C THR A 150 17.00 1.77 17.99
N ALA A 151 17.18 3.07 17.77
CA ALA A 151 18.47 3.67 17.44
C ALA A 151 19.47 3.65 18.62
N GLY A 152 19.00 3.43 19.84
CA GLY A 152 19.83 3.34 21.05
C GLY A 152 20.19 1.91 21.48
N ALA A 153 19.77 0.88 20.73
CA ALA A 153 19.94 -0.54 21.04
C ALA A 153 21.12 -1.19 20.30
#